data_AF-A0A379UNR7-F1
#
_entry.id   AF-A0A379UNR7-F1
#
_cell.length_a   1.000
_cell.length_b   1.000
_cell.length_c   1.000
_cell.angle_alpha   90.00
_cell.angle_beta   90.00
_cell.angle_gamma   90.00
#
_symmetry.space_group_name_H-M   'P 1'
#
loop_
_entity.id
_entity.type
_entity.pdbx_description
1 polymer ?
#
loop_
_entity_poly.entity_id
_entity_poly.type
_entity_poly.pdbx_seq_one_letter_code
_entity_poly.pdbx_strand_id
1 'polypeptide(L)' 'MTAHEVNFDGLVGLTHHYAGLSFGNEASTRHRFQMSNPRLAVKQGLLKMKALADAGFPQAVIPAA' A
#
# COMPACT_ATOMS: atom_id res chain seq x y z
N MET A 1 -24.01 -18.08 12.70
CA MET A 1 -22.59 -17.69 12.72
C MET A 1 -22.50 -16.36 11.97
N THR A 2 -22.03 -15.31 12.61
CA THR A 2 -21.88 -13.98 12.01
C THR A 2 -20.45 -13.84 11.52
N ALA A 3 -20.26 -13.50 10.25
CA ALA A 3 -18.95 -13.26 9.66
C ALA A 3 -18.77 -11.77 9.38
N HIS A 4 -17.52 -11.31 9.39
CA HIS A 4 -17.14 -9.95 9.03
C HIS A 4 -16.10 -10.00 7.92
N GLU A 5 -16.22 -9.08 6.96
CA GLU A 5 -15.12 -8.79 6.05
C GLU A 5 -14.03 -8.03 6.81
N VAL A 6 -12.78 -8.43 6.60
CA VAL A 6 -11.61 -7.81 7.25
C VAL A 6 -10.65 -7.37 6.15
N ASN A 7 -10.26 -6.11 6.19
CA ASN A 7 -9.26 -5.57 5.27
C ASN A 7 -7.87 -5.99 5.74
N PHE A 8 -7.11 -6.65 4.86
CA PHE A 8 -5.70 -6.96 5.08
C PHE A 8 -4.86 -6.17 4.09
N ASP A 9 -4.17 -5.16 4.58
CA ASP A 9 -3.41 -4.25 3.73
C ASP A 9 -1.91 -4.56 3.79
N GLY A 10 -1.25 -4.46 2.64
CA GLY A 10 0.20 -4.59 2.54
C GLY A 10 0.94 -3.40 3.15
N LEU A 11 1.89 -3.65 4.04
CA LEU A 11 2.83 -2.66 4.51
C LEU A 11 3.88 -2.40 3.41
N VAL A 12 3.95 -1.17 2.91
CA VAL A 12 4.92 -0.81 1.87
C VAL A 12 6.36 -1.01 2.40
N GLY A 13 7.17 -1.76 1.65
CA GLY A 13 8.55 -2.08 2.01
C GLY A 13 9.55 -0.95 1.80
N LEU A 14 10.74 -1.11 2.40
CA LEU A 14 11.81 -0.11 2.38
C LEU A 14 12.40 0.14 0.99
N THR A 15 12.28 -0.82 0.08
CA THR A 15 12.79 -0.77 -1.30
C THR A 15 11.78 -0.21 -2.29
N HIS A 16 10.68 0.41 -1.85
CA HIS A 16 9.69 1.00 -2.76
C HIS A 16 10.34 1.98 -3.77
N HIS A 17 10.20 1.70 -5.06
CA HIS A 17 10.80 2.48 -6.15
C HIS A 17 10.01 2.35 -7.46
N TYR A 18 10.30 3.22 -8.43
CA TYR A 18 9.65 3.23 -9.74
C TYR A 18 10.59 2.73 -10.84
N ALA A 19 10.75 1.41 -10.98
CA ALA A 19 11.59 0.82 -12.05
C ALA A 19 10.84 0.65 -13.39
N GLY A 20 9.53 0.87 -13.41
CA GLY A 20 8.72 0.76 -14.62
C GLY A 20 8.69 -0.65 -15.22
N LEU A 21 8.71 -1.69 -14.38
CA LEU A 21 8.86 -3.10 -14.79
C LEU A 21 7.60 -3.71 -15.41
N SER A 22 6.43 -3.14 -15.13
CA SER A 22 5.15 -3.72 -15.55
C SER A 22 4.69 -3.13 -16.89
N PHE A 23 5.03 -3.79 -18.00
CA PHE A 23 4.49 -3.45 -19.33
C PHE A 23 2.96 -3.59 -19.34
N GLY A 24 2.26 -2.65 -19.98
CA GLY A 24 0.79 -2.55 -19.92
C GLY A 24 0.26 -1.75 -18.72
N ASN A 25 1.06 -1.56 -17.66
CA ASN A 25 0.74 -0.61 -16.59
C ASN A 25 1.32 0.76 -16.95
N GLU A 26 0.46 1.65 -17.43
CA GLU A 26 0.85 3.02 -17.81
C GLU A 26 1.42 3.80 -16.64
N ALA A 27 0.91 3.65 -15.41
CA ALA A 27 1.43 4.36 -14.24
C ALA A 27 2.86 3.93 -13.91
N SER A 28 3.15 2.62 -13.98
CA SER A 28 4.50 2.07 -13.84
C SER A 28 5.44 2.63 -14.91
N THR A 29 4.99 2.65 -16.17
CA THR A 29 5.81 3.15 -17.30
C THR A 29 6.06 4.65 -17.22
N ARG A 30 5.03 5.46 -16.94
CA ARG A 30 5.10 6.92 -16.92
C ARG A 30 5.98 7.47 -15.79
N HIS A 31 6.05 6.79 -14.64
CA HIS A 31 6.85 7.23 -13.50
C HIS A 31 8.22 6.54 -13.42
N ARG A 32 8.62 5.79 -14.47
CA ARG A 32 9.89 5.07 -14.51
C ARG A 32 11.07 6.01 -14.21
N PHE A 33 11.95 5.56 -13.31
CA PHE A 33 13.16 6.24 -12.83
C PHE A 33 12.93 7.58 -12.11
N GLN A 34 11.68 7.91 -11.76
CA GLN A 34 11.45 9.01 -10.83
C GLN A 34 11.87 8.63 -9.41
N MET A 35 12.25 9.64 -8.62
CA MET A 35 12.60 9.45 -7.21
C MET A 35 11.37 9.01 -6.42
N SER A 36 11.50 7.92 -5.66
CA SER A 36 10.49 7.46 -4.73
C SER A 36 10.74 7.98 -3.31
N ASN A 37 9.74 7.86 -2.45
CA ASN A 37 9.87 8.13 -1.02
C ASN A 37 9.25 6.98 -0.21
N PRO A 38 10.02 5.93 0.13
CA PRO A 38 9.50 4.75 0.84
C PRO A 38 8.83 5.09 2.17
N ARG A 39 9.40 6.06 2.92
CA ARG A 39 8.85 6.51 4.20
C ARG A 39 7.49 7.19 4.02
N LEU A 40 7.34 8.00 2.99
CA LEU A 40 6.05 8.63 2.69
C LEU A 40 5.03 7.58 2.24
N ALA A 41 5.42 6.64 1.38
CA ALA A 41 4.55 5.60 0.86
C ALA A 41 3.98 4.71 1.98
N VAL A 42 4.81 4.29 2.95
CA VAL A 42 4.31 3.53 4.11
C VAL A 42 3.38 4.37 4.99
N LYS A 43 3.68 5.66 5.21
CA LYS A 43 2.82 6.55 6.00
C LYS A 43 1.45 6.76 5.33
N GLN A 44 1.39 6.91 4.01
CA GLN A 44 0.14 7.01 3.26
C GLN A 44 -0.72 5.75 3.44
N GLY A 45 -0.10 4.56 3.35
CA GLY A 45 -0.78 3.29 3.61
C GLY A 45 -1.32 3.20 5.05
N LEU A 46 -0.49 3.50 6.05
CA LEU A 46 -0.87 3.47 7.46
C LEU A 46 -2.00 4.45 7.79
N LEU A 47 -1.99 5.65 7.21
CA LEU A 47 -3.07 6.63 7.38
C LEU A 47 -4.40 6.09 6.84
N LYS A 48 -4.39 5.45 5.67
CA LYS A 48 -5.59 4.81 5.11
C LYS A 48 -6.10 3.68 6.01
N MET A 49 -5.22 2.76 6.41
CA MET A 49 -5.58 1.65 7.29
C MET A 49 -6.20 2.15 8.60
N LYS A 50 -5.58 3.15 9.23
CA LYS A 50 -6.07 3.73 10.48
C LYS A 50 -7.41 4.44 10.29
N ALA A 51 -7.60 5.18 9.20
CA ALA A 51 -8.87 5.84 8.92
C ALA A 51 -10.04 4.85 8.78
N LEU A 52 -9.82 3.70 8.12
CA LEU A 52 -10.83 2.65 7.99
C LEU A 52 -11.09 1.94 9.32
N ALA A 53 -10.02 1.63 10.07
CA ALA A 53 -10.13 1.06 11.41
C ALA A 53 -10.95 1.98 12.34
N ASP A 54 -10.68 3.29 12.30
CA ASP A 54 -11.38 4.29 13.10
C ASP A 54 -12.84 4.48 12.70
N ALA A 55 -13.16 4.25 11.43
CA ALA A 55 -14.52 4.24 10.92
C ALA A 55 -15.29 2.93 11.23
N GLY A 56 -14.66 1.96 11.90
CA GLY A 56 -15.29 0.71 12.34
C GLY A 56 -15.15 -0.46 11.37
N PHE A 57 -14.35 -0.34 10.30
CA PHE A 57 -14.05 -1.45 9.40
C PHE A 57 -12.89 -2.29 9.97
N PRO A 58 -13.05 -3.61 10.20
CA PRO A 58 -11.97 -4.44 10.69
C PRO A 58 -10.74 -4.37 9.78
N GLN A 59 -9.58 -4.09 10.36
CA GLN A 59 -8.34 -3.80 9.63
C GLN A 59 -7.17 -4.58 10.23
N ALA A 60 -6.35 -5.16 9.36
CA ALA A 60 -5.11 -5.85 9.69
C ALA A 60 -4.00 -5.49 8.69
N VAL A 61 -2.78 -5.93 8.98
CA VAL A 61 -1.58 -5.64 8.20
C VAL A 61 -0.89 -6.93 7.74
N ILE A 62 -0.40 -6.95 6.51
CA ILE A 62 0.51 -7.96 5.97
C ILE A 62 1.90 -7.32 5.85
N PRO A 63 2.97 -7.89 6.45
CA PRO A 63 4.31 -7.32 6.38
C PRO A 63 4.86 -7.38 4.96
N ALA A 64 5.79 -6.48 4.63
CA ALA A 64 6.58 -6.59 3.42
C ALA A 64 7.42 -7.88 3.44
N ALA A 65 7.60 -8.49 2.26
CA ALA A 65 8.52 -9.59 2.06
C ALA A 65 9.99 -9.13 2.12
#